data_AF-A0A2H3IUP9-F1
#
_entry.id   AF-A0A2H3IUP9-F1
#
_cell.length_a   1.000
_cell.length_b   1.000
_cell.length_c   1.000
_cell.angle_alpha   90.00
_cell.angle_beta   90.00
_cell.angle_gamma   90.00
#
_symmetry.space_group_name_H-M   'P 1'
#
loop_
_entity.id
_entity.type
_entity.pdbx_description
1 polymer ?
#
loop_
_entity_poly.entity_id
_entity_poly.type
_entity_poly.pdbx_seq_one_letter_code
_entity_poly.pdbx_strand_id
1 'polypeptide(L)'
;MSDPRFARFKTDPRFRKIRKEESKVVLDERFKSVLEGDNKQKGKGRVDKYGRSLADTHEKDNLRRFYRLENEEEEKDEPEPSLGPDYALLYHSPPSDMTVV
;
A
#
# COMPACT_ATOMS: atom_id res chain seq x y z
N MET A 1 -0.53 15.67 -18.63
CA MET A 1 -0.23 14.90 -19.86
C MET A 1 -1.16 13.69 -19.93
N SER A 2 -1.95 13.52 -21.00
CA SER A 2 -2.80 12.33 -21.21
C SER A 2 -2.26 11.56 -22.40
N ASP A 3 -1.36 10.62 -22.13
CA ASP A 3 -0.76 9.78 -23.16
C ASP A 3 -1.81 8.81 -23.75
N PRO A 4 -1.98 8.76 -25.09
CA PRO A 4 -2.91 7.84 -25.76
C PRO A 4 -2.71 6.37 -25.38
N ARG A 5 -1.48 5.96 -25.02
CA ARG A 5 -1.16 4.59 -24.59
C ARG A 5 -1.93 4.16 -23.34
N PHE A 6 -2.27 5.11 -22.45
CA PHE A 6 -2.99 4.84 -21.21
C PHE A 6 -4.46 5.31 -21.24
N ALA A 7 -5.00 5.68 -22.41
CA ALA A 7 -6.38 6.14 -22.53
C ALA A 7 -7.40 5.12 -21.98
N ARG A 8 -7.10 3.82 -22.16
CA ARG A 8 -7.94 2.71 -21.67
C ARG A 8 -7.90 2.54 -20.15
N PHE A 9 -6.84 2.96 -19.48
CA PHE A 9 -6.70 2.82 -18.01
C PHE A 9 -7.77 3.60 -17.25
N LYS A 10 -8.23 4.73 -17.79
CA LYS A 10 -9.21 5.61 -17.14
C LYS A 10 -10.64 5.05 -17.21
N THR A 11 -10.97 4.31 -18.27
CA THR A 11 -12.35 3.93 -18.60
C THR A 11 -12.62 2.44 -18.43
N ASP A 12 -11.63 1.58 -18.66
CA ASP A 12 -11.81 0.13 -18.66
C ASP A 12 -12.02 -0.37 -17.21
N PRO A 13 -13.14 -1.07 -16.92
CA PRO A 13 -13.46 -1.55 -15.58
C PRO A 13 -12.39 -2.48 -15.00
N ARG A 14 -11.55 -3.10 -15.84
CA ARG A 14 -10.44 -3.95 -15.40
C ARG A 14 -9.37 -3.20 -14.62
N PHE A 15 -9.20 -1.90 -14.89
CA PHE A 15 -8.21 -1.07 -14.22
C PHE A 15 -8.83 -0.20 -13.11
N ARG A 16 -10.14 -0.35 -12.84
CA ARG A 16 -10.78 0.33 -11.72
C ARG A 16 -10.30 -0.30 -10.42
N LYS A 17 -9.80 0.54 -9.52
CA LYS A 17 -9.42 0.13 -8.17
C LYS A 17 -10.68 -0.27 -7.40
N ILE A 18 -10.65 -1.48 -6.83
CA ILE A 18 -11.70 -1.96 -5.91
C ILE A 18 -11.71 -1.04 -4.68
N ARG A 19 -12.90 -0.80 -4.11
CA ARG A 19 -13.02 0.02 -2.90
C ARG A 19 -12.27 -0.67 -1.75
N LYS A 20 -11.57 0.09 -0.91
CA LYS A 20 -10.79 -0.45 0.21
C LYS A 20 -11.65 -1.37 1.10
N GLU A 21 -12.88 -0.94 1.38
CA GLU A 21 -13.88 -1.69 2.15
C GLU A 21 -14.22 -3.06 1.54
N GLU A 22 -14.45 -3.11 0.23
CA GLU A 22 -14.80 -4.34 -0.49
C GLU A 22 -13.60 -5.29 -0.63
N SER A 23 -12.38 -4.74 -0.57
CA SER A 23 -11.15 -5.53 -0.63
C SER A 23 -10.78 -6.22 0.69
N LYS A 24 -11.35 -5.76 1.82
CA LYS A 24 -11.04 -6.28 3.16
C LYS A 24 -12.08 -7.32 3.59
N VAL A 25 -11.60 -8.37 4.24
CA VAL A 25 -12.44 -9.41 4.86
C VAL A 25 -13.01 -8.87 6.17
N VAL A 26 -14.32 -9.01 6.32
CA VAL A 26 -15.06 -8.58 7.50
C VAL A 26 -14.93 -9.64 8.60
N LEU A 27 -14.55 -9.22 9.80
CA LEU A 27 -14.38 -10.05 10.98
C LEU A 27 -15.42 -9.70 12.06
N ASP A 28 -15.88 -10.74 12.72
CA ASP A 28 -16.73 -10.72 13.90
C ASP A 28 -15.97 -10.19 15.14
N GLU A 29 -16.68 -9.66 16.12
CA GLU A 29 -16.17 -9.01 17.34
C GLU A 29 -15.19 -9.88 18.14
N ARG A 30 -15.34 -11.21 18.03
CA ARG A 30 -14.46 -12.20 18.68
C ARG A 30 -12.99 -12.06 18.28
N PHE A 31 -12.71 -11.46 17.12
CA PHE A 31 -11.34 -11.28 16.61
C PHE A 31 -10.76 -9.89 16.89
N LYS A 32 -11.49 -9.03 17.61
CA LYS A 32 -11.03 -7.68 17.97
C LYS A 32 -9.68 -7.67 18.67
N SER A 33 -9.48 -8.59 19.62
CA SER A 33 -8.22 -8.72 20.38
C SER A 33 -7.01 -9.05 19.50
N VAL A 34 -7.21 -9.75 18.39
CA VAL A 34 -6.15 -10.11 17.43
C VAL A 34 -5.71 -8.88 16.64
N LEU A 35 -6.64 -8.02 16.24
CA LEU A 35 -6.35 -6.78 15.51
C LEU A 35 -5.70 -5.72 16.40
N GLU A 36 -6.11 -5.65 17.67
CA GLU A 36 -5.53 -4.74 18.67
C GLU A 36 -4.14 -5.18 19.13
N GLY A 37 -3.71 -6.41 18.77
CA GLY A 37 -2.40 -6.97 19.09
C GLY A 37 -2.22 -7.21 20.59
N ASP A 38 -3.31 -7.53 21.26
CA ASP A 38 -3.27 -8.00 22.62
C ASP A 38 -2.76 -9.43 22.63
N ASN A 39 -1.49 -9.54 23.03
CA ASN A 39 -0.86 -10.65 23.73
C ASN A 39 0.28 -11.40 22.99
N LYS A 40 1.46 -11.29 23.63
CA LYS A 40 2.46 -12.34 23.90
C LYS A 40 3.70 -12.48 23.03
N GLN A 41 3.81 -11.83 21.86
CA GLN A 41 5.04 -11.93 21.02
C GLN A 41 5.84 -10.64 20.88
N LYS A 42 5.91 -9.82 21.93
CA LYS A 42 6.95 -8.77 22.03
C LYS A 42 8.31 -9.41 22.38
N GLY A 43 8.81 -10.25 21.50
CA GLY A 43 10.18 -10.76 21.57
C GLY A 43 11.16 -9.65 21.19
N LYS A 44 12.21 -9.45 21.99
CA LYS A 44 13.29 -8.51 21.65
C LYS A 44 13.97 -8.96 20.35
N GLY A 45 14.07 -8.08 19.35
CA GLY A 45 14.78 -8.32 18.10
C GLY A 45 13.93 -8.91 16.97
N ARG A 46 12.81 -8.29 16.62
CA ARG A 46 12.04 -8.66 15.41
C ARG A 46 12.80 -8.20 14.17
N VAL A 47 13.28 -9.16 13.42
CA VAL A 47 14.09 -8.95 12.21
C VAL A 47 13.52 -9.80 11.08
N ASP A 48 13.46 -9.26 9.86
CA ASP A 48 13.00 -10.01 8.69
C ASP A 48 14.03 -11.10 8.30
N LYS A 49 13.70 -11.92 7.29
CA LYS A 49 14.62 -12.92 6.74
C LYS A 49 15.95 -12.33 6.22
N TYR A 50 16.02 -11.01 6.04
CA TYR A 50 17.15 -10.28 5.46
C TYR A 50 17.90 -9.41 6.47
N GLY A 51 17.59 -9.50 7.77
CA GLY A 51 18.30 -8.71 8.77
C GLY A 51 17.74 -7.31 9.02
N ARG A 52 16.63 -6.90 8.39
CA ARG A 52 16.01 -5.58 8.60
C ARG A 52 15.15 -5.57 9.86
N SER A 53 15.26 -4.51 10.66
CA SER A 53 14.40 -4.31 11.83
C SER A 53 12.94 -4.15 11.41
N LEU A 54 12.06 -4.89 12.07
CA LEU A 54 10.62 -4.69 11.95
C LEU A 54 10.15 -3.66 12.98
N ALA A 55 9.22 -2.80 12.57
CA ALA A 55 8.50 -1.94 13.50
C ALA A 55 7.60 -2.79 14.41
N ASP A 56 7.39 -2.31 15.63
CA ASP A 56 6.49 -2.97 16.60
C ASP A 56 5.03 -3.02 16.09
N THR A 57 4.65 -2.08 15.21
CA THR A 57 3.32 -2.02 14.58
C THR A 57 3.16 -2.96 13.40
N HIS A 58 4.25 -3.56 12.88
CA HIS A 58 4.26 -4.30 11.61
C HIS A 58 3.18 -5.40 11.53
N GLU A 59 2.94 -6.14 12.62
CA GLU A 59 1.88 -7.17 12.66
C GLU A 59 0.48 -6.56 12.60
N LYS A 60 0.22 -5.50 13.37
CA LYS A 60 -1.08 -4.82 13.38
C LYS A 60 -1.36 -4.21 12.01
N ASP A 61 -0.38 -3.55 11.42
CA ASP A 61 -0.48 -2.91 10.11
C ASP A 61 -0.74 -3.97 9.01
N ASN A 62 -0.09 -5.13 9.10
CA ASN A 62 -0.32 -6.22 8.16
C ASN A 62 -1.73 -6.82 8.28
N LEU A 63 -2.26 -6.98 9.49
CA LEU A 63 -3.62 -7.48 9.70
C LEU A 63 -4.66 -6.48 9.17
N ARG A 64 -4.51 -5.19 9.49
CA ARG A 64 -5.42 -4.11 9.04
C ARG A 64 -5.48 -3.92 7.52
N ARG A 65 -4.47 -4.39 6.78
CA ARG A 65 -4.49 -4.37 5.30
C ARG A 65 -5.53 -5.31 4.70
N PHE A 66 -5.83 -6.42 5.38
CA PHE A 66 -6.69 -7.48 4.84
C PHE A 66 -8.00 -7.65 5.61
N TYR A 67 -8.06 -7.20 6.86
CA TYR A 67 -9.20 -7.45 7.74
C TYR A 67 -9.78 -6.15 8.31
N ARG A 68 -11.10 -6.13 8.52
CA ARG A 68 -11.85 -5.05 9.21
C ARG A 68 -12.91 -5.64 10.14
N LEU A 69 -13.30 -4.94 11.20
CA LEU A 69 -14.41 -5.37 12.05
C LEU A 69 -15.77 -4.94 11.48
N GLU A 70 -16.82 -5.72 11.72
CA GLU A 70 -18.20 -5.43 11.26
C GLU A 70 -18.72 -4.06 11.69
N ASN A 71 -18.32 -3.59 12.88
CA ASN A 71 -18.83 -2.38 13.52
C ASN A 71 -17.82 -1.21 13.51
N GLU A 72 -16.74 -1.31 12.73
CA GLU A 72 -15.69 -0.30 12.68
C GLU A 72 -15.88 0.57 11.43
N GLU A 73 -16.42 1.78 11.62
CA GLU A 73 -16.42 2.82 10.60
C GLU A 73 -14.97 3.28 10.41
N GLU A 74 -14.33 2.85 9.32
CA GLU A 74 -12.96 3.27 9.01
C GLU A 74 -12.91 4.79 8.79
N GLU A 75 -12.18 5.50 9.65
CA GLU A 75 -11.65 6.83 9.30
C GLU A 75 -10.95 6.71 7.96
N LYS A 76 -11.22 7.65 7.05
CA LYS A 76 -10.63 7.67 5.71
C LYS A 76 -9.11 7.81 5.82
N ASP A 77 -8.42 6.69 5.92
CA ASP A 77 -6.97 6.66 5.84
C ASP A 77 -6.56 7.21 4.47
N GLU A 78 -5.95 8.39 4.52
CA GLU A 78 -5.27 9.08 3.43
C GLU A 78 -4.43 8.09 2.60
N PRO A 79 -4.29 8.30 1.29
CA PRO A 79 -3.57 7.37 0.43
C PRO A 79 -2.11 7.27 0.87
N GLU A 80 -1.78 6.20 1.60
CA GLU A 80 -0.41 5.75 1.83
C GLU A 80 0.38 5.82 0.51
N PRO A 81 1.48 6.59 0.44
CA PRO A 81 2.28 6.67 -0.76
C PRO A 81 2.79 5.27 -1.07
N SER A 82 2.43 4.76 -2.24
CA SER A 82 2.99 3.51 -2.74
C SER A 82 4.51 3.68 -2.80
N LEU A 83 5.23 3.03 -1.89
CA LEU A 83 6.70 2.87 -1.88
C LEU A 83 7.18 2.00 -3.08
N GLY A 84 6.48 2.05 -4.21
CA GLY A 84 7.02 1.58 -5.47
C GLY A 84 8.10 2.58 -5.90
N PRO A 85 9.24 2.11 -6.43
CA PRO A 85 10.26 3.04 -6.93
C PRO A 85 9.65 3.94 -8.01
N ASP A 86 9.76 5.26 -7.82
CA ASP A 86 9.36 6.26 -8.79
C ASP A 86 10.25 6.15 -10.04
N TYR A 87 9.88 5.26 -10.97
CA TYR A 87 10.56 5.10 -12.25
C TYR A 87 10.45 6.35 -13.15
N ALA A 88 9.66 7.35 -12.74
CA ALA A 88 9.36 8.55 -13.51
C ALA A 88 10.54 9.53 -13.66
N LEU A 89 11.64 9.36 -12.92
CA LEU A 89 12.79 10.28 -12.95
C LEU A 89 13.97 9.82 -13.82
N LEU A 90 13.95 8.61 -14.39
CA LEU A 90 15.11 8.04 -15.08
C LEU A 90 15.25 8.41 -16.58
N TYR A 91 14.31 9.17 -17.15
CA TYR A 91 14.31 9.52 -18.58
C TYR A 91 14.16 11.02 -18.84
N HIS A 92 14.91 11.86 -18.12
CA HIS A 92 15.23 13.19 -18.64
C HIS A 92 16.29 13.03 -19.73
N SER A 93 15.83 12.89 -20.97
CA SER A 93 16.66 13.01 -22.17
C SER A 93 17.44 14.32 -22.10
N PRO A 94 18.78 14.33 -22.21
CA PRO A 94 19.52 15.58 -22.32
C PRO A 94 19.09 16.33 -23.60
N PRO A 95 19.03 17.67 -23.57
CA PRO A 95 18.62 18.46 -24.72
C PRO A 95 19.61 18.28 -25.86
N SER A 96 19.06 17.97 -27.04
CA SER A 96 19.78 17.87 -28.30
C SER A 96 20.10 19.25 -28.85
N ASP A 97 21.15 19.90 -28.35
CA ASP A 97 21.74 21.07 -28.99
C ASP A 97 23.25 20.87 -29.16
N MET A 98 23.64 20.21 -30.25
CA MET A 98 24.95 20.35 -30.87
C MET A 98 24.77 20.39 -32.39
N THR A 99 24.43 21.57 -32.90
CA THR A 99 24.68 21.92 -34.31
C THR A 99 26.18 22.18 -34.48
N VAL A 100 26.87 21.32 -35.22
CA VAL A 100 28.23 21.59 -35.71
C VAL A 100 28.07 22.31 -37.06
N VAL A 101 28.59 23.52 -37.14
CA VAL A 101 28.94 24.23 -38.39
C VAL A 101 30.43 24.07 -38.61
#